data_AF-W5TCJ3-F1
#
_entry.id   AF-W5TCJ3-F1
#
_cell.length_a   1.000
_cell.length_b   1.000
_cell.length_c   1.000
_cell.angle_alpha   90.00
_cell.angle_beta   90.00
_cell.angle_gamma   90.00
#
_symmetry.space_group_name_H-M   'P 1'
#
loop_
_entity.id
_entity.type
_entity.pdbx_description
1 polymer ?
#
loop_
_entity_poly.entity_id
_entity_poly.type
_entity_poly.pdbx_seq_one_letter_code
_entity_poly.pdbx_strand_id
1 'polypeptide(L)'
;MSRNPRISLTFPALAALAVAGMGLTAAPAEAEERRPTTSATKCLWAGTGHATGTTVVAGGRDYRCAADASGTPMWSAEALSHRADTVANPGAAAAPAGAFSLGARQPGTAYTDYCVGNQLVEGTGDVYQVVRANDGTLFWRAAEPIEAWHFDRGTAAPQSTWRSSALCYEGNLA
;
A
#
# COMPACT_ATOMS: atom_id res chain seq x y z
N MET A 1 27.63 -27.88 -50.65
CA MET A 1 27.40 -27.41 -52.04
C MET A 1 26.56 -28.44 -52.77
N SER A 2 25.26 -28.19 -52.97
CA SER A 2 24.51 -28.80 -54.08
C SER A 2 23.27 -27.95 -54.36
N ARG A 3 23.14 -27.53 -55.61
CA ARG A 3 22.15 -26.59 -56.15
C ARG A 3 20.96 -27.36 -56.74
N ASN A 4 19.74 -26.90 -56.41
CA ASN A 4 18.50 -26.80 -57.22
C ASN A 4 18.00 -27.99 -58.07
N PRO A 5 16.67 -28.22 -58.14
CA PRO A 5 15.88 -27.45 -59.12
C PRO A 5 14.49 -26.99 -58.65
N ARG A 6 14.09 -25.88 -59.27
CA ARG A 6 12.75 -25.28 -59.27
C ARG A 6 11.82 -26.15 -60.11
N ILE A 7 10.61 -26.41 -59.61
CA ILE A 7 9.48 -26.86 -60.42
C ILE A 7 8.57 -25.66 -60.64
N SER A 8 8.54 -25.20 -61.88
CA SER A 8 7.54 -24.26 -62.40
C SER A 8 6.27 -25.04 -62.74
N LEU A 9 5.14 -24.64 -62.18
CA LEU A 9 3.82 -25.04 -62.64
C LEU A 9 3.09 -23.80 -63.15
N THR A 10 2.64 -23.89 -64.40
CA THR A 10 1.93 -22.87 -65.16
C THR A 10 0.46 -23.31 -65.32
N PHE A 11 -0.41 -22.32 -65.58
CA PHE A 11 -1.80 -22.34 -66.10
C PHE A 11 -2.93 -22.14 -65.08
N PRO A 12 -4.06 -21.49 -65.46
CA PRO A 12 -4.30 -20.48 -66.49
C PRO A 12 -5.04 -19.22 -65.97
N ALA A 13 -5.11 -18.19 -66.80
CA ALA A 13 -5.83 -16.94 -66.59
C ALA A 13 -7.36 -17.10 -66.58
N LEU A 14 -8.07 -16.34 -65.75
CA LEU A 14 -9.47 -15.99 -65.96
C LEU A 14 -9.85 -14.67 -65.24
N ALA A 15 -10.27 -13.73 -66.07
CA ALA A 15 -11.16 -12.59 -65.85
C ALA A 15 -10.89 -11.60 -64.71
N ALA A 16 -10.43 -10.41 -65.12
CA ALA A 16 -10.53 -9.17 -64.38
C ALA A 16 -12.00 -8.80 -64.10
N LEU A 17 -12.33 -8.60 -62.83
CA LEU A 17 -13.45 -7.79 -62.39
C LEU A 17 -12.87 -6.52 -61.76
N ALA A 18 -12.83 -5.46 -62.57
CA ALA A 18 -12.57 -4.11 -62.09
C ALA A 18 -13.79 -3.62 -61.32
N VAL A 19 -13.71 -3.67 -59.98
CA VAL A 19 -14.60 -2.88 -59.12
C VAL A 19 -13.79 -1.68 -58.65
N ALA A 20 -13.99 -0.56 -59.32
CA ALA A 20 -13.64 0.75 -58.79
C ALA A 20 -14.60 1.04 -57.63
N GLY A 21 -14.10 0.91 -56.40
CA GLY A 21 -14.88 1.16 -55.19
C GLY A 21 -13.97 1.74 -54.11
N MET A 22 -13.93 3.07 -54.07
CA MET A 22 -13.71 3.95 -52.91
C MET A 22 -12.78 3.44 -51.79
N GLY A 23 -11.63 4.11 -51.68
CA GLY A 23 -10.64 3.86 -50.64
C GLY A 23 -11.22 3.92 -49.22
N LEU A 24 -10.90 2.89 -48.46
CA LEU A 24 -10.69 2.98 -47.02
C LEU A 24 -9.39 2.23 -46.74
N THR A 25 -8.34 2.97 -46.42
CA THR A 25 -7.12 2.43 -45.85
C THR A 25 -7.49 1.76 -44.53
N ALA A 26 -7.59 0.43 -44.53
CA ALA A 26 -7.59 -0.35 -43.30
C ALA A 26 -6.18 -0.25 -42.71
N ALA A 27 -5.96 0.76 -41.88
CA ALA A 27 -4.84 0.76 -40.95
C ALA A 27 -4.94 -0.51 -40.10
N PRO A 28 -3.83 -1.18 -39.76
CA PRO A 28 -3.89 -2.23 -38.75
C PRO A 28 -4.47 -1.58 -37.49
N ALA A 29 -5.58 -2.14 -37.00
CA ALA A 29 -6.01 -1.84 -35.66
C ALA A 29 -4.85 -2.29 -34.76
N GLU A 30 -4.06 -1.34 -34.29
CA GLU A 30 -3.25 -1.54 -33.10
C GLU A 30 -4.26 -2.03 -32.07
N ALA A 31 -4.11 -3.30 -31.67
CA ALA A 31 -4.77 -3.76 -30.47
C ALA A 31 -4.28 -2.79 -29.41
N GLU A 32 -5.14 -1.85 -29.02
CA GLU A 32 -4.99 -1.07 -27.81
C GLU A 32 -4.86 -2.13 -26.74
N GLU A 33 -3.60 -2.45 -26.42
CA GLU A 33 -3.25 -3.25 -25.27
C GLU A 33 -3.97 -2.49 -24.17
N ARG A 34 -5.08 -3.07 -23.71
CA ARG A 34 -5.82 -2.59 -22.56
C ARG A 34 -4.81 -2.75 -21.44
N ARG A 35 -3.92 -1.76 -21.31
CA ARG A 35 -3.08 -1.58 -20.15
C ARG A 35 -4.10 -1.71 -19.05
N PRO A 36 -3.97 -2.70 -18.17
CA PRO A 36 -4.82 -2.68 -17.00
C PRO A 36 -4.59 -1.27 -16.45
N THR A 37 -5.66 -0.48 -16.39
CA THR A 37 -5.70 0.68 -15.52
C THR A 37 -5.65 0.10 -14.12
N THR A 38 -4.50 -0.45 -13.74
CA THR A 38 -4.01 -0.37 -12.39
C THR A 38 -3.92 1.13 -12.15
N SER A 39 -5.05 1.72 -11.75
CA SER A 39 -5.02 2.93 -10.95
C SER A 39 -4.01 2.61 -9.87
N ALA A 40 -2.77 3.07 -10.05
CA ALA A 40 -1.63 2.52 -9.32
C ALA A 40 -1.96 2.64 -7.85
N THR A 41 -2.29 1.53 -7.21
CA THR A 41 -2.99 1.57 -5.95
C THR A 41 -1.96 2.03 -4.92
N LYS A 42 -2.05 3.31 -4.54
CA LYS A 42 -1.05 3.96 -3.70
C LYS A 42 -1.19 3.47 -2.26
N CYS A 43 -0.06 3.25 -1.59
CA CYS A 43 -0.07 3.09 -0.15
C CYS A 43 -0.19 4.47 0.50
N LEU A 44 -1.09 4.60 1.47
CA LEU A 44 -1.27 5.83 2.22
C LEU A 44 -0.39 5.83 3.47
N TRP A 45 0.23 6.97 3.74
CA TRP A 45 0.92 7.28 4.98
C TRP A 45 0.55 8.69 5.42
N ALA A 46 -0.11 8.83 6.56
CA ALA A 46 -0.60 10.12 7.07
C ALA A 46 -1.34 10.96 6.01
N GLY A 47 -2.19 10.31 5.20
CA GLY A 47 -2.96 10.93 4.12
C GLY A 47 -2.20 11.17 2.81
N THR A 48 -0.87 10.97 2.80
CA THR A 48 -0.04 11.08 1.59
C THR A 48 0.01 9.75 0.85
N GLY A 49 -0.21 9.78 -0.47
CA GLY A 49 -0.16 8.58 -1.31
C GLY A 49 1.21 8.32 -1.92
N HIS A 50 1.73 7.13 -1.72
CA HIS A 50 3.01 6.64 -2.24
C HIS A 50 2.79 5.55 -3.31
N ALA A 51 3.51 5.62 -4.42
CA ALA A 51 3.39 4.64 -5.49
C ALA A 51 3.92 3.26 -5.05
N THR A 52 3.36 2.19 -5.63
CA THR A 52 3.89 0.84 -5.47
C THR A 52 5.39 0.78 -5.81
N GLY A 53 6.17 0.07 -5.01
CA GLY A 53 7.63 -0.01 -5.12
C GLY A 53 8.36 1.08 -4.35
N THR A 54 7.69 2.13 -3.87
CA THR A 54 8.29 3.17 -3.02
C THR A 54 8.70 2.57 -1.68
N THR A 55 9.87 2.97 -1.18
CA THR A 55 10.30 2.73 0.21
C THR A 55 10.29 4.04 0.98
N VAL A 56 9.69 4.05 2.16
CA VAL A 56 9.73 5.16 3.12
C VAL A 56 10.44 4.72 4.39
N VAL A 57 10.95 5.66 5.15
CA VAL A 57 11.57 5.42 6.46
C VAL A 57 10.69 6.03 7.54
N ALA A 58 10.37 5.25 8.57
CA ALA A 58 9.65 5.73 9.74
C ALA A 58 10.08 4.95 10.98
N GLY A 59 10.33 5.63 12.10
CA GLY A 59 10.61 4.97 13.36
C GLY A 59 11.88 4.11 13.33
N GLY A 60 12.85 4.43 12.47
CA GLY A 60 14.08 3.64 12.31
C GLY A 60 13.89 2.34 11.54
N ARG A 61 12.88 2.24 10.67
CA ARG A 61 12.65 1.09 9.79
C ARG A 61 12.25 1.51 8.39
N ASP A 62 12.68 0.72 7.40
CA ASP A 62 12.21 0.83 6.02
C ASP A 62 10.83 0.16 5.85
N TYR A 63 9.93 0.83 5.13
CA TYR A 63 8.63 0.29 4.74
C TYR A 63 8.48 0.36 3.24
N ARG A 64 8.20 -0.79 2.60
CA ARG A 64 8.00 -0.86 1.16
C ARG A 64 6.52 -0.95 0.81
N CYS A 65 6.09 -0.06 -0.06
CA CYS A 65 4.73 -0.08 -0.61
C CYS A 65 4.62 -1.19 -1.65
N ALA A 66 3.70 -2.12 -1.41
CA ALA A 66 3.36 -3.19 -2.32
C ALA A 66 1.84 -3.36 -2.39
N ALA A 67 1.40 -4.35 -3.16
CA ALA A 67 0.03 -4.85 -3.09
C ALA A 67 0.07 -6.30 -2.58
N ASP A 68 -0.93 -6.70 -1.80
CA ASP A 68 -1.13 -8.11 -1.46
C ASP A 68 -1.62 -8.92 -2.67
N ALA A 69 -1.85 -10.22 -2.47
CA ALA A 69 -2.32 -11.11 -3.53
C ALA A 69 -3.70 -10.71 -4.12
N SER A 70 -4.49 -9.91 -3.40
CA SER A 70 -5.77 -9.37 -3.86
C SER A 70 -5.66 -8.01 -4.54
N GLY A 71 -4.46 -7.43 -4.61
CA GLY A 71 -4.23 -6.10 -5.16
C GLY A 71 -4.42 -4.96 -4.16
N THR A 72 -4.59 -5.24 -2.87
CA THR A 72 -4.78 -4.21 -1.83
C THR A 72 -3.44 -3.57 -1.47
N PRO A 73 -3.31 -2.23 -1.46
CA PRO A 73 -2.07 -1.56 -1.05
C PRO A 73 -1.74 -1.85 0.39
N MET A 74 -0.49 -2.23 0.63
CA MET A 74 0.04 -2.44 1.96
C MET A 74 1.51 -2.06 2.05
N TRP A 75 1.90 -1.65 3.24
CA TRP A 75 3.27 -1.48 3.65
C TRP A 75 3.78 -2.79 4.22
N SER A 76 4.94 -3.23 3.73
CA SER A 76 5.72 -4.29 4.35
C SER A 76 6.83 -3.66 5.16
N ALA A 77 6.86 -3.93 6.46
CA ALA A 77 7.97 -3.57 7.33
C ALA A 77 9.20 -4.40 6.93
N GLU A 78 10.31 -3.72 6.64
CA GLU A 78 11.57 -4.35 6.21
C GLU A 78 12.64 -4.21 7.31
N ALA A 79 13.91 -4.12 6.92
CA ALA A 79 15.04 -4.02 7.83
C ALA A 79 15.01 -2.71 8.65
N LEU A 80 15.70 -2.75 9.79
CA LEU A 80 16.01 -1.53 10.55
C LEU A 80 16.84 -0.58 9.67
N SER A 81 16.62 0.71 9.87
CA SER A 81 17.18 1.80 9.06
C SER A 81 17.79 2.84 9.99
N HIS A 82 18.97 3.34 9.62
CA HIS A 82 19.62 4.46 10.31
C HIS A 82 19.40 5.80 9.61
N ARG A 83 18.55 5.81 8.57
CA ARG A 83 18.18 7.02 7.85
C ARG A 83 17.14 7.80 8.65
N ALA A 84 17.12 9.12 8.45
CA ALA A 84 16.06 9.96 8.98
C ALA A 84 14.71 9.57 8.37
N ASP A 85 13.64 9.79 9.13
CA ASP A 85 12.28 9.52 8.71
C ASP A 85 11.93 10.36 7.49
N THR A 86 11.29 9.73 6.50
CA THR A 86 10.92 10.37 5.23
C THR A 86 9.43 10.67 5.13
N VAL A 87 8.67 10.35 6.17
CA VAL A 87 7.22 10.50 6.25
C VAL A 87 6.82 11.05 7.62
N ALA A 88 5.64 11.65 7.68
CA ALA A 88 5.13 12.20 8.93
C ALA A 88 4.77 11.09 9.93
N ASN A 89 5.00 11.36 11.22
CA ASN A 89 4.65 10.50 12.33
C ASN A 89 3.68 11.20 13.28
N PRO A 90 2.40 11.36 12.91
CA PRO A 90 1.40 11.97 13.79
C PRO A 90 1.03 11.09 15.00
N GLY A 91 1.52 9.85 15.06
CA GLY A 91 1.06 8.85 16.01
C GLY A 91 -0.27 8.20 15.59
N ALA A 92 -0.64 7.12 16.27
CA ALA A 92 -1.94 6.48 16.13
C ALA A 92 -3.02 7.31 16.84
N ALA A 93 -3.27 8.53 16.37
CA ALA A 93 -4.10 9.54 17.04
C ALA A 93 -5.59 9.54 16.62
N ALA A 94 -5.94 8.77 15.60
CA ALA A 94 -7.31 8.63 15.08
C ALA A 94 -7.44 7.29 14.34
N ALA A 95 -8.67 6.95 13.90
CA ALA A 95 -8.89 5.78 13.05
C ALA A 95 -8.01 5.84 11.78
N PRO A 96 -7.39 4.72 11.35
CA PRO A 96 -6.42 4.74 10.25
C PRO A 96 -7.05 4.89 8.86
N ALA A 97 -8.36 4.63 8.73
CA ALA A 97 -9.05 4.65 7.45
C ALA A 97 -8.91 6.00 6.74
N GLY A 98 -8.53 5.97 5.45
CA GLY A 98 -8.32 7.17 4.64
C GLY A 98 -6.98 7.89 4.87
N ALA A 99 -6.24 7.57 5.94
CA ALA A 99 -4.93 8.17 6.23
C ALA A 99 -3.77 7.18 6.10
N PHE A 100 -4.00 5.91 6.42
CA PHE A 100 -2.96 4.88 6.44
C PHE A 100 -3.44 3.61 5.75
N SER A 101 -2.56 3.01 4.94
CA SER A 101 -2.75 1.67 4.38
C SER A 101 -2.34 0.58 5.37
N LEU A 102 -2.74 -0.66 5.08
CA LEU A 102 -2.35 -1.83 5.87
C LEU A 102 -0.85 -1.89 6.08
N GLY A 103 -0.43 -2.35 7.26
CA GLY A 103 0.98 -2.52 7.59
C GLY A 103 1.73 -1.24 7.95
N ALA A 104 1.14 -0.06 7.72
CA ALA A 104 1.70 1.19 8.25
C ALA A 104 1.79 1.10 9.78
N ARG A 105 2.85 1.64 10.35
CA ARG A 105 3.05 1.69 11.79
C ARG A 105 3.16 3.12 12.30
N GLN A 106 2.68 3.34 13.51
CA GLN A 106 2.77 4.61 14.22
C GLN A 106 2.96 4.35 15.71
N PRO A 107 3.69 5.22 16.43
CA PRO A 107 3.73 5.15 17.89
C PRO A 107 2.32 5.39 18.45
N GLY A 108 1.98 4.68 19.52
CA GLY A 108 0.68 4.81 20.18
C GLY A 108 0.47 6.18 20.82
N THR A 109 -0.80 6.50 21.06
CA THR A 109 -1.21 7.76 21.70
C THR A 109 -2.33 7.48 22.70
N ALA A 110 -2.85 8.50 23.38
CA ALA A 110 -4.04 8.33 24.22
C ALA A 110 -5.26 7.76 23.46
N TYR A 111 -5.31 7.89 22.12
CA TYR A 111 -6.35 7.26 21.31
C TYR A 111 -6.30 5.72 21.37
N THR A 112 -5.10 5.15 21.54
CA THR A 112 -4.89 3.70 21.61
C THR A 112 -4.90 3.14 23.03
N ASP A 113 -5.22 3.96 24.03
CA ASP A 113 -5.47 3.50 25.39
C ASP A 113 -6.65 2.52 25.42
N TYR A 114 -6.54 1.51 26.28
CA TYR A 114 -7.63 0.56 26.50
C TYR A 114 -7.62 0.04 27.94
N CYS A 115 -8.71 -0.59 28.34
CA CYS A 115 -8.85 -1.14 29.68
C CYS A 115 -8.75 -2.66 29.67
N VAL A 116 -8.06 -3.22 30.66
CA VAL A 116 -8.06 -4.64 30.99
C VAL A 116 -8.62 -4.78 32.40
N GLY A 117 -9.89 -5.16 32.51
CA GLY A 117 -10.64 -5.03 33.76
C GLY A 117 -10.69 -3.57 34.22
N ASN A 118 -10.18 -3.30 35.42
CA ASN A 118 -10.11 -1.95 35.99
C ASN A 118 -8.72 -1.30 35.85
N GLN A 119 -7.85 -1.86 35.00
CA GLN A 119 -6.53 -1.32 34.73
C GLN A 119 -6.54 -0.59 33.38
N LEU A 120 -6.02 0.63 33.38
CA LEU A 120 -5.69 1.35 32.15
C LEU A 120 -4.38 0.81 31.61
N VAL A 121 -4.39 0.43 30.34
CA VAL A 121 -3.18 0.18 29.56
C VAL A 121 -2.96 1.40 28.69
N GLU A 122 -1.87 2.12 28.94
CA GLU A 122 -1.49 3.30 28.15
C GLU A 122 -1.05 2.86 26.76
N GLY A 123 -1.71 3.38 25.72
CA GLY A 123 -1.36 3.10 24.35
C GLY A 123 0.02 3.64 23.97
N THR A 124 0.52 4.65 24.68
CA THR A 124 1.83 5.27 24.44
C THR A 124 3.01 4.34 24.69
N GLY A 125 2.78 3.19 25.33
CA GLY A 125 3.79 2.15 25.58
C GLY A 125 4.09 1.25 24.37
N ASP A 126 3.31 1.35 23.29
CA ASP A 126 3.41 0.45 22.13
C ASP A 126 3.50 1.18 20.78
N VAL A 127 4.01 0.48 19.78
CA VAL A 127 3.88 0.79 18.35
C VAL A 127 2.70 0.01 17.80
N TYR A 128 1.81 0.71 17.09
CA TYR A 128 0.62 0.14 16.50
C TYR A 128 0.77 -0.01 14.99
N GLN A 129 0.25 -1.11 14.46
CA GLN A 129 0.18 -1.40 13.03
C GLN A 129 -1.28 -1.35 12.55
N VAL A 130 -1.49 -0.80 11.35
CA VAL A 130 -2.80 -0.87 10.68
C VAL A 130 -3.06 -2.29 10.22
N VAL A 131 -4.20 -2.83 10.65
CA VAL A 131 -4.66 -4.17 10.31
C VAL A 131 -6.12 -4.12 9.83
N ARG A 132 -6.55 -5.20 9.18
CA ARG A 132 -7.91 -5.34 8.63
C ARG A 132 -8.70 -6.37 9.44
N ALA A 133 -9.92 -6.04 9.82
CA ALA A 133 -10.90 -6.99 10.34
C ALA A 133 -11.58 -7.77 9.20
N ASN A 134 -12.31 -8.83 9.51
CA ASN A 134 -12.96 -9.67 8.48
C ASN A 134 -14.01 -8.91 7.65
N ASP A 135 -14.62 -7.86 8.21
CA ASP A 135 -15.58 -6.97 7.54
C ASP A 135 -14.89 -5.90 6.65
N GLY A 136 -13.56 -5.88 6.62
CA GLY A 136 -12.76 -4.90 5.87
C GLY A 136 -12.41 -3.64 6.65
N THR A 137 -12.90 -3.46 7.88
CA THR A 137 -12.61 -2.29 8.72
C THR A 137 -11.12 -2.23 9.07
N LEU A 138 -10.52 -1.05 8.95
CA LEU A 138 -9.13 -0.80 9.35
C LEU A 138 -9.04 -0.29 10.78
N PHE A 139 -8.15 -0.87 11.57
CA PHE A 139 -7.91 -0.46 12.96
C PHE A 139 -6.45 -0.63 13.36
N TRP A 140 -6.08 -0.01 14.47
CA TRP A 140 -4.74 -0.10 15.06
C TRP A 140 -4.63 -1.33 15.96
N ARG A 141 -3.58 -2.12 15.77
CA ARG A 141 -3.24 -3.24 16.66
C ARG A 141 -1.81 -3.09 17.15
N ALA A 142 -1.59 -3.25 18.45
CA ALA A 142 -0.25 -3.26 19.03
C ALA A 142 0.62 -4.31 18.33
N ALA A 143 1.83 -3.92 17.95
CA ALA A 143 2.75 -4.74 17.18
C ALA A 143 4.06 -4.98 17.91
N GLU A 144 4.62 -3.96 18.56
CA GLU A 144 5.92 -3.96 19.24
C GLU A 144 5.89 -2.94 20.40
N PRO A 145 6.75 -3.07 21.42
CA PRO A 145 6.93 -2.03 22.44
C PRO A 145 7.46 -0.71 21.85
N ILE A 146 7.20 0.42 22.52
CA ILE A 146 7.61 1.76 22.05
C ILE A 146 9.12 1.90 21.88
N GLU A 147 9.94 1.12 22.60
CA GLU A 147 11.40 1.12 22.48
C GLU A 147 11.89 0.62 21.11
N ALA A 148 11.03 -0.07 20.35
CA ALA A 148 11.31 -0.45 18.98
C ALA A 148 11.18 0.73 17.99
N TRP A 149 10.57 1.84 18.40
CA TRP A 149 10.41 3.04 17.57
C TRP A 149 11.55 4.03 17.81
N HIS A 150 12.33 4.32 16.76
CA HIS A 150 13.34 5.35 16.82
C HIS A 150 12.73 6.74 16.57
N PHE A 151 12.85 7.66 17.52
CA PHE A 151 12.46 9.05 17.35
C PHE A 151 13.64 9.87 16.84
N ASP A 152 13.49 10.46 15.66
CA ASP A 152 14.48 11.41 15.14
C ASP A 152 14.69 12.57 16.12
N ARG A 153 15.93 13.09 16.13
CA ARG A 153 16.32 14.15 17.07
C ARG A 153 15.45 15.39 16.84
N GLY A 154 14.74 15.83 17.88
CA GLY A 154 13.82 16.98 17.83
C GLY A 154 12.36 16.60 17.58
N THR A 155 12.07 15.32 17.30
CA THR A 155 10.71 14.80 17.28
C THR A 155 10.28 14.47 18.70
N ALA A 156 9.14 15.01 19.14
CA ALA A 156 8.59 14.68 20.45
C ALA A 156 8.09 13.23 20.45
N ALA A 157 8.53 12.45 21.43
CA ALA A 157 7.88 11.18 21.75
C ALA A 157 6.42 11.44 22.18
N PRO A 158 5.50 10.49 21.96
CA PRO A 158 4.13 10.60 22.46
C PRO A 158 4.15 10.95 23.94
N GLN A 159 3.37 11.97 24.32
CA GLN A 159 3.18 12.28 25.72
C GLN A 159 2.39 11.14 26.37
N SER A 160 2.72 10.81 27.62
CA SER A 160 1.92 9.86 28.41
C SER A 160 0.45 10.31 28.46
N THR A 161 -0.45 9.34 28.60
CA THR A 161 -1.87 9.62 28.56
C THR A 161 -2.32 10.49 29.73
N TRP A 162 -3.28 11.37 29.47
CA TRP A 162 -3.96 12.14 30.51
C TRP A 162 -5.08 11.34 31.20
N ARG A 163 -5.41 10.16 30.66
CA ARG A 163 -6.44 9.27 31.18
C ARG A 163 -5.92 8.51 32.40
N SER A 164 -6.83 8.12 33.28
CA SER A 164 -6.50 7.32 34.46
C SER A 164 -7.34 6.05 34.52
N SER A 165 -6.93 5.08 35.35
CA SER A 165 -7.67 3.85 35.59
C SER A 165 -9.09 4.07 36.15
N ALA A 166 -9.39 5.27 36.67
CA ALA A 166 -10.75 5.63 37.08
C ALA A 166 -11.76 5.65 35.91
N LEU A 167 -11.27 5.75 34.66
CA LEU A 167 -12.09 5.67 33.45
C LEU A 167 -12.33 4.22 32.99
N CYS A 168 -11.72 3.23 33.65
CA CYS A 168 -11.90 1.82 33.33
C CYS A 168 -12.98 1.19 34.20
N TYR A 169 -14.05 0.72 33.55
CA TYR A 169 -15.11 -0.05 34.20
C TYR A 169 -15.39 -1.34 33.42
N GLU A 170 -15.17 -2.49 34.07
CA GLU A 170 -15.40 -3.82 33.48
C GLU A 170 -14.68 -4.00 32.12
N GLY A 171 -13.50 -3.40 31.96
CA GLY A 171 -12.73 -3.46 30.71
C GLY A 171 -13.15 -2.46 29.64
N ASN A 172 -14.13 -1.59 29.91
CA ASN A 172 -14.52 -0.51 29.01
C ASN A 172 -13.90 0.81 29.47
N LEU A 173 -13.37 1.57 28.52
CA LEU A 173 -12.87 2.92 28.75
C LEU A 173 -13.99 3.93 28.47
N ALA A 174 -14.37 4.71 29.49
CA ALA A 174 -15.44 5.72 29.42
C ALA A 174 -14.91 7.13 29.13
#